data_AF-F8N3Y1-F1
#
_entry.id   AF-F8N3Y1-F1
#
_cell.length_a   1.000
_cell.length_b   1.000
_cell.length_c   1.000
_cell.angle_alpha   90.00
_cell.angle_beta   90.00
_cell.angle_gamma   90.00
#
_symmetry.space_group_name_H-M   'P 1'
#
loop_
_entity.id
_entity.type
_entity.pdbx_description
1 polymer ?
#
loop_
_entity_poly.entity_id
_entity_poly.type
_entity_poly.pdbx_seq_one_letter_code
_entity_poly.pdbx_strand_id
1 'polypeptide(L)' 'VLFVKKLGGRICIYINYRSINNITFKFRYPLLLIKETLNIIYYTKIFIKFNIIIAINRIRIK' A
#
# COMPACT_ATOMS: atom_id res chain seq x y z
N VAL A 1 11.19 0.07 17.51
CA VAL A 1 10.80 -1.04 16.61
C VAL A 1 9.89 -1.97 17.38
N LEU A 2 8.81 -2.47 16.78
CA LEU A 2 7.81 -3.33 17.41
C LEU A 2 7.74 -4.66 16.65
N PHE A 3 7.44 -5.75 17.35
CA PHE A 3 7.16 -7.05 16.75
C PHE A 3 5.67 -7.32 16.83
N VAL A 4 5.05 -7.60 15.69
CA VAL A 4 3.61 -7.89 15.61
C VAL A 4 3.42 -9.31 15.13
N LYS A 5 2.64 -10.10 15.88
CA LYS A 5 2.24 -11.45 15.48
C LYS A 5 1.10 -11.36 14.46
N LYS A 6 1.31 -11.88 13.26
CA LYS A 6 0.24 -11.99 12.24
C LYS A 6 -0.58 -13.25 12.43
N LEU A 7 -1.78 -13.22 11.85
CA LEU A 7 -2.59 -14.43 11.62
C LEU A 7 -1.74 -15.44 10.83
N GLY A 8 -1.60 -16.66 11.36
CA GLY A 8 -0.68 -17.68 10.87
C GLY A 8 0.68 -17.76 11.58
N GLY A 9 0.86 -17.06 12.71
CA GLY A 9 2.00 -17.24 13.62
C GLY A 9 3.30 -16.57 13.19
N ARG A 10 3.36 -16.01 11.98
CA ARG A 10 4.52 -15.24 11.50
C ARG A 10 4.67 -13.94 12.29
N ILE A 11 5.92 -13.61 12.63
CA ILE A 11 6.27 -12.34 13.26
C ILE A 11 6.61 -11.33 12.17
N CYS A 12 6.08 -10.11 12.26
CA CYS A 12 6.41 -8.99 11.40
C CYS A 12 7.11 -7.90 12.20
N ILE A 13 8.19 -7.38 11.64
CA ILE A 13 8.86 -6.19 12.16
C ILE A 13 8.04 -4.98 11.74
N TYR A 14 7.61 -4.19 12.72
CA TYR A 14 6.92 -2.93 12.52
C TYR A 14 7.80 -1.79 13.02
N ILE A 15 8.09 -0.85 12.13
CA ILE A 15 8.88 0.34 12.47
C ILE A 15 7.90 1.49 12.74
N ASN A 16 8.01 2.10 13.91
CA ASN A 16 7.16 3.24 14.28
C ASN A 16 7.70 4.51 13.59
N TYR A 17 7.16 4.82 12.41
CA TYR A 17 7.52 6.01 11.63
C TYR A 17 6.78 7.28 12.06
N ARG A 18 6.03 7.31 13.17
CA ARG A 18 5.14 8.44 13.51
C ARG A 18 5.87 9.77 13.64
N SER A 19 7.02 9.80 14.32
CA SER A 19 7.83 11.01 14.47
C SER A 19 8.36 11.50 13.12
N ILE A 20 8.85 10.59 12.29
CA ILE A 20 9.38 10.89 10.95
C ILE A 20 8.26 11.39 10.03
N ASN A 21 7.11 10.73 10.01
CA ASN A 21 5.97 11.10 9.17
C ASN A 21 5.39 12.49 9.47
N ASN A 22 5.64 13.02 10.68
CA ASN A 22 5.22 14.36 11.07
C ASN A 22 6.14 15.45 10.53
N ILE A 23 7.43 15.15 10.33
CA ILE A 23 8.42 16.11 9.79
C ILE A 23 8.57 16.00 8.27
N THR A 24 8.20 14.86 7.66
CA THR A 24 8.29 14.67 6.21
C THR A 24 7.20 15.44 5.46
N PHE A 25 7.57 16.03 4.32
CA PHE A 25 6.61 16.63 3.40
C PHE A 25 5.65 15.57 2.83
N LYS A 26 4.36 15.85 2.84
CA LYS A 26 3.30 14.92 2.42
C LYS A 26 2.91 15.17 0.96
N PHE A 27 3.43 14.35 0.05
CA PHE A 27 2.99 14.34 -1.35
C PHE A 27 1.63 13.64 -1.47
N ARG A 28 0.56 14.40 -1.74
CA ARG A 28 -0.76 13.85 -2.03
C ARG A 28 -0.89 13.53 -3.51
N TYR A 29 -0.74 12.27 -3.86
CA TYR A 29 -1.10 11.77 -5.19
C TYR A 29 -2.62 11.55 -5.25
N PRO A 30 -3.31 11.99 -6.31
CA PRO A 30 -4.73 11.73 -6.47
C PRO A 30 -4.94 10.23 -6.67
N LEU A 31 -5.45 9.55 -5.65
CA LEU A 31 -5.96 8.21 -5.76
C LEU A 31 -7.43 8.29 -6.17
N LEU A 32 -7.79 7.58 -7.23
CA LEU A 32 -9.17 7.46 -7.66
C LEU A 32 -10.02 6.88 -6.54
N LEU A 33 -11.23 7.41 -6.37
CA LEU A 33 -12.19 6.83 -5.45
C LEU A 33 -12.61 5.45 -5.97
N ILE A 34 -12.98 4.54 -5.06
CA ILE A 34 -13.43 3.19 -5.44
C ILE A 34 -14.58 3.28 -6.45
N LYS A 35 -15.53 4.20 -6.25
CA LYS A 35 -16.64 4.44 -7.19
C LYS A 35 -16.15 4.83 -8.59
N GLU A 36 -15.15 5.72 -8.69
CA GLU A 36 -14.58 6.15 -9.97
C GLU A 36 -13.88 4.99 -10.67
N THR A 37 -13.09 4.20 -9.92
CA THR A 37 -12.43 3.01 -10.48
C THR A 37 -13.43 1.98 -11.00
N LEU A 38 -14.52 1.73 -10.26
CA LEU A 38 -15.56 0.78 -10.67
C LEU A 38 -16.33 1.28 -11.91
N ASN A 39 -16.61 2.58 -11.99
CA ASN A 39 -17.28 3.16 -13.16
C ASN A 39 -16.46 2.98 -14.45
N ILE A 40 -15.13 3.16 -14.38
CA ILE A 40 -14.23 2.96 -15.53
C ILE A 40 -14.28 1.50 -16.04
N ILE A 41 -14.41 0.58 -15.10
CA ILE A 41 -14.29 -0.87 -15.29
C ILE A 41 -15.66 -1.52 -15.62
N TYR A 42 -16.77 -0.84 -15.34
CA TYR A 42 -18.15 -1.34 -15.43
C TYR A 42 -18.53 -1.96 -16.78
N TYR A 43 -18.08 -1.38 -17.90
CA TYR A 43 -18.45 -1.86 -19.24
C TYR A 43 -17.57 -2.99 -19.78
N THR A 44 -16.58 -3.44 -19.01
CA THR A 44 -15.63 -4.44 -19.50
C THR A 44 -16.06 -5.86 -19.12
N LYS A 45 -15.83 -6.83 -20.01
CA LYS A 45 -16.34 -8.21 -19.88
C LYS A 45 -15.37 -9.18 -19.20
N ILE A 46 -14.06 -8.88 -19.24
CA ILE A 46 -13.01 -9.76 -18.74
C ILE A 46 -12.06 -8.93 -17.88
N PHE A 47 -11.76 -9.42 -16.69
CA PHE A 47 -10.86 -8.79 -15.73
C PHE A 47 -9.67 -9.69 -15.43
N ILE A 48 -8.49 -9.07 -15.32
CA ILE A 48 -7.29 -9.74 -14.84
C ILE A 48 -6.71 -8.87 -13.71
N LYS A 49 -6.46 -9.49 -12.56
CA LYS A 49 -5.91 -8.82 -11.38
C LYS A 49 -4.48 -9.30 -11.14
N PHE A 50 -3.54 -8.37 -11.20
CA PHE A 50 -2.15 -8.62 -10.82
C PHE A 50 -1.89 -8.10 -9.41
N ASN A 51 -1.15 -8.88 -8.62
CA ASN A 51 -0.75 -8.51 -7.26
C ASN A 51 0.78 -8.40 -7.18
N ILE A 52 1.30 -7.27 -6.72
CA ILE A 52 2.74 -7.05 -6.52
C ILE A 52 3.04 -7.06 -5.02
N ILE A 53 3.36 -8.24 -4.47
CA ILE A 53 3.45 -8.48 -3.01
C ILE A 53 4.61 -7.71 -2.34
N ILE A 54 5.67 -7.39 -3.08
CA ILE A 54 6.92 -6.79 -2.55
C ILE A 54 7.19 -5.43 -3.21
N ALA A 55 6.14 -4.72 -3.67
CA ALA A 55 6.29 -3.49 -4.43
C ALA A 55 7.13 -2.43 -3.69
N ILE A 56 6.82 -2.20 -2.41
CA ILE A 56 7.45 -1.14 -1.61
C ILE A 56 8.93 -1.44 -1.37
N ASN A 57 9.28 -2.69 -1.04
CA ASN A 57 10.67 -3.06 -0.73
C ASN A 57 11.58 -3.06 -1.98
N ARG A 58 11.00 -2.99 -3.18
CA ARG A 58 11.76 -2.87 -4.43
C ARG A 58 12.08 -1.42 -4.81
N ILE A 59 11.41 -0.44 -4.21
CA ILE A 59 11.68 0.98 -4.45
C ILE A 59 13.01 1.33 -3.77
N ARG A 60 13.95 1.88 -4.55
CA ARG A 60 15.24 2.33 -4.02
C ARG A 60 15.10 3.70 -3.39
N ILE A 61 15.64 3.84 -2.18
CA ILE A 61 15.83 5.13 -1.52
C ILE A 61 17.22 5.64 -1.94
N LYS A 62 17.30 6.89 -2.37
CA LYS A 62 18.57 7.59 -2.64
C LYS A 62 18.88 8.53 -1.49
#